data_AF-A0AAE0KQI4-F1
#
_entry.id   AF-A0AAE0KQI4-F1
#
_cell.length_a   1.000
_cell.length_b   1.000
_cell.length_c   1.000
_cell.angle_alpha   90.00
_cell.angle_beta   90.00
_cell.angle_gamma   90.00
#
_symmetry.space_group_name_H-M   'P 1'
#
loop_
_entity.id
_entity.type
_entity.pdbx_description
1 polymer ?
#
loop_
_entity_poly.entity_id
_entity_poly.type
_entity_poly.pdbx_seq_one_letter_code
_entity_poly.pdbx_strand_id
1 'polypeptide(L)'
;YGALKSLGEKKACFNEWIQLRLKEEKEEKRQKAKQVKADFVQMLKESVELKSTLRFNKAHTLFEDEPRWKAIESNREREELYEDYIVDLAKQEKENKRQERKERMAMFRQLLEETSSIRVDSQWRKVNEKLEKEPRAVQVELCM
;
A
#
# COMPACT_ATOMS: atom_id res chain seq x y z
N TYR A 1 30.03 -44.92 -3.20
CA TYR A 1 31.02 -44.50 -2.17
C TYR A 1 32.49 -44.46 -2.64
N GLY A 2 32.88 -45.09 -3.76
CA GLY A 2 34.26 -45.03 -4.28
C GLY A 2 34.61 -43.86 -5.22
N ALA A 3 33.70 -42.90 -5.41
CA ALA A 3 33.89 -41.80 -6.36
C ALA A 3 34.89 -40.73 -5.88
N LEU A 4 35.01 -40.53 -4.57
CA LEU A 4 36.02 -39.68 -3.95
C LEU A 4 37.17 -40.59 -3.48
N LYS A 5 38.36 -40.37 -4.05
CA LYS A 5 39.51 -41.26 -3.93
C LYS A 5 40.30 -41.00 -2.66
N SER A 6 40.27 -39.77 -2.13
CA SER A 6 40.97 -39.41 -0.89
C SER A 6 40.04 -39.12 0.29
N LEU A 7 40.54 -39.32 1.50
CA LEU A 7 39.87 -38.91 2.74
C LEU A 7 39.66 -37.38 2.78
N GLY A 8 40.59 -36.62 2.18
CA GLY A 8 40.51 -35.16 2.08
C GLY A 8 39.33 -34.69 1.22
N GLU A 9 39.12 -35.32 0.06
CA GLU A 9 37.98 -35.05 -0.82
C GLU A 9 36.64 -35.37 -0.12
N LYS A 10 36.57 -36.50 0.58
CA LYS A 10 35.38 -36.89 1.35
C LYS A 10 35.07 -35.88 2.46
N LYS A 11 36.10 -35.39 3.17
CA LYS A 11 35.96 -34.36 4.21
C LYS A 11 35.55 -33.00 3.62
N ALA A 12 36.11 -32.61 2.49
CA ALA A 12 35.75 -31.36 1.79
C ALA A 12 34.29 -31.38 1.36
N CYS A 13 33.86 -32.45 0.67
CA CYS A 13 32.47 -32.62 0.24
C CYS A 13 31.47 -32.62 1.42
N PHE A 14 31.82 -33.27 2.53
CA PHE A 14 31.00 -33.24 3.75
C PHE A 14 30.90 -31.84 4.36
N ASN A 15 32.02 -31.11 4.45
CA ASN A 15 32.02 -29.75 4.97
C ASN A 15 31.21 -28.79 4.09
N GLU A 16 31.33 -28.91 2.76
CA GLU A 16 30.52 -28.14 1.81
C GLU A 16 29.02 -28.42 1.99
N TRP A 17 28.65 -29.69 2.17
CA TRP A 17 27.27 -30.07 2.44
C TRP A 17 26.74 -29.46 3.75
N ILE A 18 27.54 -29.47 4.82
CA ILE A 18 27.19 -28.79 6.08
C ILE A 18 26.97 -27.30 5.85
N GLN A 19 27.90 -26.62 5.16
CA GLN A 19 27.80 -25.18 4.91
C GLN A 19 26.57 -24.83 4.07
N LEU A 20 26.27 -25.64 3.05
CA LEU A 20 25.07 -25.49 2.24
C LEU A 20 23.81 -25.63 3.09
N ARG A 21 23.73 -26.67 3.93
CA ARG A 21 22.58 -26.90 4.82
C ARG A 21 22.38 -25.77 5.83
N LEU A 22 23.44 -25.29 6.45
CA LEU A 22 23.38 -24.14 7.37
C LEU A 22 22.89 -22.88 6.65
N LYS A 23 23.32 -22.67 5.40
CA LYS A 23 22.88 -21.53 4.58
C LYS A 23 21.39 -21.66 4.20
N GLU A 24 20.94 -22.85 3.81
CA GLU A 24 19.54 -23.13 3.49
C GLU A 24 18.63 -22.89 4.70
N GLU A 25 18.95 -23.45 5.87
CA GLU A 25 18.16 -23.26 7.10
C GLU A 25 18.09 -21.79 7.52
N LYS A 26 19.18 -21.04 7.37
CA LYS A 26 19.22 -19.61 7.68
C LYS A 26 18.34 -18.81 6.72
N GLU A 27 18.39 -19.13 5.42
CA GLU A 27 17.56 -18.46 4.43
C GLU A 27 16.08 -18.81 4.60
N GLU A 28 15.73 -20.05 4.91
CA GLU A 28 14.35 -20.45 5.21
C GLU A 28 13.79 -19.69 6.42
N LYS A 29 14.57 -19.56 7.50
CA LYS A 29 14.18 -18.76 8.68
C LYS A 29 13.95 -17.29 8.29
N ARG A 30 14.84 -16.73 7.48
CA ARG A 30 14.74 -15.35 7.00
C ARG A 30 13.50 -15.15 6.12
N GLN A 31 13.20 -16.07 5.21
CA GLN A 31 12.04 -16.00 4.34
C GLN A 31 10.73 -16.13 5.13
N LYS A 32 10.67 -17.06 6.09
CA LYS A 32 9.51 -17.17 7.00
C LYS A 32 9.29 -15.89 7.79
N ALA A 33 10.33 -15.31 8.37
CA ALA A 33 10.22 -14.03 9.09
C ALA A 33 9.75 -12.89 8.16
N LYS A 34 10.23 -12.85 6.92
CA LYS A 34 9.77 -11.87 5.93
C LYS A 34 8.30 -12.07 5.57
N GLN A 35 7.85 -13.31 5.41
CA GLN A 35 6.46 -13.64 5.10
C GLN A 35 5.52 -13.21 6.23
N VAL A 36 5.87 -13.51 7.48
CA VAL A 36 5.07 -13.09 8.65
C VAL A 36 4.86 -11.57 8.68
N LYS A 37 5.91 -10.79 8.40
CA LYS A 37 5.81 -9.32 8.32
C LYS A 37 4.97 -8.86 7.13
N ALA A 38 5.13 -9.51 5.98
CA ALA A 38 4.35 -9.18 4.79
C ALA A 38 2.85 -9.45 5.01
N ASP A 39 2.50 -10.58 5.65
CA ASP A 39 1.13 -10.95 5.97
C ASP A 39 0.50 -9.98 6.98
N PHE A 40 1.28 -9.53 7.98
CA PHE A 40 0.84 -8.48 8.90
C PHE A 40 0.48 -7.18 8.17
N VAL A 41 1.36 -6.69 7.29
CA VAL A 41 1.09 -5.47 6.51
C VAL A 41 -0.07 -5.67 5.55
N GLN A 42 -0.20 -6.86 4.96
CA GLN A 42 -1.30 -7.19 4.05
C GLN A 42 -2.66 -7.16 4.78
N MET A 43 -2.72 -7.68 6.01
CA MET A 43 -3.90 -7.57 6.87
C MET A 43 -4.30 -6.11 7.12
N LEU A 44 -3.32 -5.23 7.40
CA LEU A 44 -3.60 -3.80 7.58
C LEU A 44 -4.18 -3.17 6.30
N LYS A 45 -3.66 -3.55 5.12
CA LYS A 45 -4.15 -3.08 3.81
C LYS A 45 -5.57 -3.53 3.48
N GLU A 46 -5.96 -4.72 3.94
CA GLU A 46 -7.29 -5.28 3.69
C GLU A 46 -8.37 -4.66 4.59
N SER A 47 -7.98 -3.94 5.64
CA SER A 47 -8.92 -3.32 6.57
C SER A 47 -9.56 -2.06 5.99
N VAL A 48 -10.90 -2.08 5.89
CA VAL A 48 -11.71 -0.92 5.46
C VAL A 48 -11.81 0.15 6.57
N GLU A 49 -11.67 -0.26 7.83
CA GLU A 49 -11.79 0.63 8.99
C GLU A 49 -10.49 1.41 9.27
N LEU A 50 -9.36 0.94 8.74
CA LEU A 50 -8.07 1.53 8.98
C LEU A 50 -7.89 2.81 8.14
N LYS A 51 -7.56 3.90 8.83
CA LYS A 51 -7.24 5.20 8.24
C LYS A 51 -5.86 5.65 8.71
N SER A 52 -5.20 6.51 7.92
CA SER A 52 -3.90 7.07 8.30
C SER A 52 -3.87 7.80 9.65
N THR A 53 -5.03 8.20 10.19
CA THR A 53 -5.17 8.89 11.49
C THR A 53 -5.41 7.94 12.67
N LEU A 54 -5.66 6.66 12.43
CA LEU A 54 -5.98 5.70 13.48
C LEU A 54 -4.74 5.45 14.34
N ARG A 55 -4.88 5.51 15.67
CA ARG A 55 -3.77 5.25 16.60
C ARG A 55 -3.55 3.75 16.80
N PHE A 56 -2.30 3.36 17.06
CA PHE A 56 -1.91 1.97 17.29
C PHE A 56 -2.80 1.24 18.31
N ASN A 57 -3.11 1.86 19.46
CA ASN A 57 -3.98 1.22 20.47
C ASN A 57 -5.38 0.84 19.94
N LYS A 58 -5.93 1.62 19.00
CA LYS A 58 -7.21 1.31 18.36
C LYS A 58 -7.06 0.22 17.30
N ALA A 59 -5.96 0.23 16.55
CA ALA A 59 -5.62 -0.86 15.65
C ALA A 59 -5.40 -2.19 16.42
N HIS A 60 -4.75 -2.14 17.58
CA HIS A 60 -4.59 -3.31 18.44
C HIS A 60 -5.95 -3.93 18.79
N THR A 61 -6.90 -3.13 19.27
CA THR A 61 -8.25 -3.65 19.60
C THR A 61 -9.01 -4.17 18.38
N LEU A 62 -8.68 -3.70 17.17
CA LEU A 62 -9.32 -4.16 15.92
C LEU A 62 -8.75 -5.51 15.45
N PHE A 63 -7.45 -5.72 15.63
CA PHE A 63 -6.76 -6.88 15.06
C PHE A 63 -6.28 -7.88 16.11
N GLU A 64 -6.51 -7.67 17.40
CA GLU A 64 -5.96 -8.52 18.46
C GLU A 64 -6.31 -10.00 18.31
N ASP A 65 -7.44 -10.31 17.66
CA ASP A 65 -7.88 -11.68 17.38
C ASP A 65 -7.43 -12.25 16.04
N GLU A 66 -6.88 -11.43 15.15
CA GLU A 66 -6.40 -11.87 13.84
C GLU A 66 -5.15 -12.76 13.98
N PRO A 67 -5.11 -13.94 13.32
CA PRO A 67 -3.92 -14.81 13.36
C PRO A 67 -2.66 -14.12 12.87
N ARG A 68 -2.77 -13.25 11.84
CA ARG A 68 -1.65 -12.49 11.26
C ARG A 68 -1.10 -11.43 12.23
N TRP A 69 -1.95 -10.89 13.11
CA TRP A 69 -1.53 -10.00 14.20
C TRP A 69 -0.79 -10.77 15.30
N LYS A 70 -1.34 -11.91 15.71
CA LYS A 70 -0.74 -12.80 16.74
C LYS A 70 0.58 -13.42 16.28
N ALA A 71 0.81 -13.58 14.97
CA ALA A 71 2.03 -14.16 14.39
C ALA A 71 3.31 -13.34 14.67
N ILE A 72 3.18 -12.05 14.97
CA ILE A 72 4.28 -11.22 15.47
C ILE A 72 4.13 -11.15 16.98
N GLU A 73 5.06 -11.72 17.75
CA GLU A 73 4.93 -11.78 19.22
C GLU A 73 5.28 -10.44 19.90
N SER A 74 6.25 -9.72 19.35
CA SER A 74 6.75 -8.46 19.91
C SER A 74 5.77 -7.32 19.65
N ASN A 75 5.20 -6.75 20.70
CA ASN A 75 4.32 -5.58 20.57
C ASN A 75 5.05 -4.38 19.96
N ARG A 76 6.33 -4.20 20.29
CA ARG A 76 7.16 -3.15 19.69
C ARG A 76 7.32 -3.34 18.18
N GLU A 77 7.49 -4.59 17.72
CA GLU A 77 7.61 -4.87 16.29
C GLU A 77 6.28 -4.65 15.54
N ARG A 78 5.15 -4.99 16.17
CA ARG A 78 3.82 -4.65 15.62
C ARG A 78 3.65 -3.14 15.48
N GLU A 79 4.07 -2.37 16.49
CA GLU A 79 3.97 -0.91 16.50
C GLU A 79 4.86 -0.29 15.40
N GLU A 80 6.12 -0.72 15.29
CA GLU A 80 7.04 -0.26 14.23
C GLU A 80 6.46 -0.54 12.83
N LEU A 81 5.97 -1.76 12.57
CA LEU A 81 5.36 -2.12 11.27
C LEU A 81 4.07 -1.34 10.98
N TYR A 82 3.28 -1.08 12.02
CA TYR A 82 2.06 -0.29 11.91
C TYR A 82 2.37 1.17 11.57
N GLU A 83 3.34 1.78 12.26
CA GLU A 83 3.75 3.16 12.00
C GLU A 83 4.29 3.34 10.57
N ASP A 84 5.16 2.43 10.13
CA ASP A 84 5.67 2.40 8.75
C ASP A 84 4.52 2.34 7.73
N TYR A 85 3.55 1.44 7.97
CA TYR A 85 2.39 1.31 7.10
C TYR A 85 1.50 2.56 7.09
N ILE A 86 1.29 3.19 8.26
CA ILE A 86 0.46 4.40 8.37
C ILE A 86 1.09 5.59 7.62
N VAL A 87 2.42 5.71 7.65
CA VAL A 87 3.14 6.74 6.87
C VAL A 87 2.91 6.52 5.37
N ASP A 88 3.03 5.28 4.90
CA ASP A 88 2.77 4.93 3.50
C ASP A 88 1.31 5.17 3.11
N LEU A 89 0.36 4.81 3.98
CA LEU A 89 -1.06 5.04 3.77
C LEU A 89 -1.38 6.54 3.69
N ALA A 90 -0.82 7.36 4.57
CA ALA A 90 -0.99 8.82 4.54
C ALA A 90 -0.47 9.42 3.22
N LYS A 91 0.67 8.91 2.72
CA LYS A 91 1.25 9.32 1.45
C LYS A 91 0.35 8.93 0.27
N GLN A 92 -0.20 7.72 0.28
CA GLN A 92 -1.14 7.24 -0.74
C GLN A 92 -2.44 8.06 -0.74
N GLU A 93 -3.04 8.29 0.43
CA GLU A 93 -4.25 9.12 0.56
C GLU A 93 -4.02 10.55 0.02
N LYS A 94 -2.85 11.14 0.31
CA LYS A 94 -2.50 12.47 -0.20
C LYS A 94 -2.34 12.50 -1.71
N GLU A 95 -1.68 11.50 -2.29
CA GLU A 95 -1.49 11.41 -3.74
C GLU A 95 -2.82 11.13 -4.44
N ASN A 96 -3.67 10.26 -3.89
CA ASN A 96 -5.02 10.00 -4.42
C ASN A 96 -5.85 11.29 -4.45
N LYS A 97 -5.89 12.05 -3.35
CA LYS A 97 -6.58 13.35 -3.31
C LYS A 97 -6.05 14.34 -4.35
N ARG A 98 -4.73 14.36 -4.57
CA ARG A 98 -4.10 15.21 -5.58
C ARG A 98 -4.51 14.79 -6.99
N GLN A 99 -4.51 13.49 -7.27
CA GLN A 99 -4.88 12.93 -8.55
C GLN A 99 -6.37 13.17 -8.84
N GLU A 100 -7.25 12.91 -7.87
CA GLU A 100 -8.67 13.22 -7.96
C GLU A 100 -8.91 14.70 -8.26
N ARG A 101 -8.21 15.61 -7.56
CA ARG A 101 -8.32 17.05 -7.84
C ARG A 101 -7.90 17.38 -9.27
N LYS A 102 -6.82 16.76 -9.77
CA LYS A 102 -6.32 16.97 -11.14
C LYS A 102 -7.34 16.47 -12.16
N GLU A 103 -7.92 15.30 -11.93
CA GLU A 103 -8.96 14.71 -12.78
C GLU A 103 -10.23 15.57 -12.78
N ARG A 104 -10.68 16.02 -11.60
CA ARG A 104 -11.81 16.96 -11.48
C ARG A 104 -11.56 18.26 -12.24
N MET A 105 -10.36 18.83 -12.12
CA MET A 105 -9.99 20.04 -12.88
C MET A 105 -9.96 19.80 -14.39
N ALA A 106 -9.50 18.62 -14.84
CA ALA A 106 -9.48 18.26 -16.25
C ALA A 106 -10.89 18.06 -16.81
N MET A 107 -11.76 17.35 -16.09
CA MET A 107 -13.18 17.18 -16.45
C MET A 107 -13.90 18.52 -16.52
N PHE A 108 -13.67 19.40 -15.54
CA PHE A 108 -14.26 20.72 -15.53
C PHE A 108 -13.76 21.59 -16.69
N ARG A 109 -12.47 21.52 -17.02
CA ARG A 109 -11.91 22.20 -18.19
C ARG A 109 -12.56 21.72 -19.49
N GLN A 110 -12.71 20.40 -19.66
CA GLN A 110 -13.36 19.82 -20.83
C GLN A 110 -14.81 20.32 -20.96
N LEU A 111 -15.55 20.37 -19.85
CA LEU A 111 -16.91 20.92 -19.83
C LEU A 111 -16.95 22.38 -20.32
N LEU A 112 -15.98 23.20 -19.91
CA LEU A 112 -15.87 24.59 -20.40
C LEU A 112 -15.57 24.66 -21.90
N GLU A 113 -14.69 23.80 -22.42
CA GLU A 113 -14.34 23.75 -23.84
C GLU A 113 -15.51 23.28 -24.72
N GLU A 114 -16.33 22.34 -24.23
CA GLU A 114 -17.55 21.87 -24.91
C GLU A 114 -18.69 22.90 -24.89
N THR A 115 -18.71 23.78 -23.88
CA THR A 115 -19.72 24.84 -23.75
C THR A 115 -19.41 25.99 -24.73
N SER A 116 -19.90 25.86 -25.96
CA SER A 116 -19.57 26.68 -27.16
C SER A 116 -19.87 28.19 -27.10
N SER A 117 -20.21 28.76 -25.94
CA SER A 117 -20.55 30.18 -25.77
C SER A 117 -19.65 30.97 -24.81
N ILE A 118 -18.54 30.37 -24.34
CA ILE A 118 -17.57 31.03 -23.45
C ILE A 118 -16.52 31.76 -24.30
N ARG A 119 -16.43 33.09 -24.10
CA ARG A 119 -15.40 33.96 -24.68
C ARG A 119 -14.37 34.35 -23.61
N VAL A 120 -13.20 34.83 -24.01
CA VAL A 120 -12.10 35.21 -23.09
C VAL A 120 -12.52 36.30 -22.09
N ASP A 121 -13.47 37.16 -22.44
CA ASP A 121 -14.04 38.23 -21.63
C ASP A 121 -15.32 37.83 -20.87
N SER A 122 -15.71 36.55 -20.93
CA SER A 122 -16.94 36.07 -20.29
C SER A 122 -16.82 36.11 -18.77
N GLN A 123 -17.84 36.69 -18.12
CA GLN A 123 -17.92 36.72 -16.67
C GLN A 123 -18.33 35.35 -16.11
N TRP A 124 -17.55 34.84 -15.15
CA TRP A 124 -17.81 33.55 -14.49
C TRP A 124 -19.27 33.37 -14.03
N ARG A 125 -19.89 34.41 -13.45
CA ARG A 125 -21.29 34.36 -13.00
C ARG A 125 -22.27 33.93 -14.10
N LYS A 126 -22.10 34.42 -15.32
CA LYS A 126 -22.96 34.08 -16.48
C LYS A 126 -22.63 32.70 -17.06
N VAL A 127 -21.38 32.29 -16.96
CA VAL A 127 -20.93 30.96 -17.39
C VAL A 127 -21.47 29.91 -16.42
N ASN A 128 -21.34 30.13 -15.11
CA ASN A 128 -21.84 29.25 -14.06
C ASN A 128 -23.36 29.05 -14.15
N GLU A 129 -24.15 30.12 -14.34
CA GLU A 129 -25.61 30.01 -14.50
C GLU A 129 -26.03 29.18 -15.73
N LYS A 130 -25.17 29.11 -16.75
CA LYS A 130 -25.39 28.24 -17.92
C LYS A 130 -24.96 26.80 -17.62
N LEU A 131 -23.81 26.61 -16.97
CA LEU A 131 -23.30 25.29 -16.59
C LEU A 131 -24.24 24.58 -15.61
N GLU A 132 -24.83 25.28 -14.65
CA GLU A 132 -25.83 24.71 -13.73
C GLU A 132 -27.09 24.16 -14.43
N LYS A 133 -27.37 24.63 -15.65
CA LYS A 133 -28.49 24.15 -16.48
C LYS A 133 -28.10 22.98 -17.39
N GLU A 134 -26.81 22.63 -17.47
CA GLU A 134 -26.30 21.50 -18.24
C GLU A 134 -26.33 20.22 -17.40
N PRO A 135 -27.01 19.14 -17.86
CA PRO A 135 -27.14 17.90 -17.10
C PRO A 135 -25.81 17.20 -16.82
N ARG A 136 -24.74 17.50 -17.58
CA ARG A 136 -23.38 17.00 -17.35
C ARG A 136 -22.65 17.68 -16.20
N ALA A 137 -23.01 18.91 -15.82
CA ALA A 137 -22.43 19.58 -14.66
C ALA A 137 -22.80 18.86 -13.35
N VAL A 138 -24.01 18.28 -13.29
CA VAL A 138 -24.50 17.45 -12.18
C VAL A 138 -23.67 16.18 -12.00
N GLN A 139 -23.11 15.63 -13.08
CA GLN A 139 -22.25 14.44 -13.04
C GLN A 139 -20.83 14.74 -12.52
N VAL A 140 -20.36 15.97 -12.71
CA VAL A 140 -19.11 16.46 -12.10
C VAL A 140 -19.34 16.81 -10.62
N GLU A 141 -20.52 17.33 -10.25
CA GLU A 141 -20.95 17.58 -8.86
C GLU A 141 -21.15 16.31 -8.03
N LEU A 142 -21.75 15.26 -8.59
CA LEU A 142 -21.96 13.98 -7.89
C LEU A 142 -20.68 13.18 -7.67
N CYS A 143 -19.59 13.54 -8.37
CA CYS A 143 -18.25 12.99 -8.18
C CYS A 143 -17.34 13.87 -7.28
N MET A 144 -17.88 14.95 -6.68
CA MET A 144 -17.14 15.82 -5.74
C MET A 144 -17.17 15.33 -4.30
#